data_AF-A0A378R6T7-F1
#
_entry.id   AF-A0A378R6T7-F1
#
_cell.length_a   1.000
_cell.length_b   1.000
_cell.length_c   1.000
_cell.angle_alpha   90.00
_cell.angle_beta   90.00
_cell.angle_gamma   90.00
#
_symmetry.space_group_name_H-M   'P 1'
#
loop_
_entity.id
_entity.type
_entity.pdbx_description
1 polymer ?
#
loop_
_entity_poly.entity_id
_entity_poly.type
_entity_poly.pdbx_seq_one_letter_code
_entity_poly.pdbx_strand_id
1 'polypeptide(L)'
;MSVNSSYFIDSNILLYSIGDDPYKKQISQSLLKNINVVISTQVLNEFFNVVFKKKLITPDELFLSAQGFSEVFKVMDISSDLVINALNIKKSLSAFLLG
;
A
#
# COMPACT_ATOMS: atom_id res chain seq x y z
N MET A 1 28.44 4.53 -4.91
CA MET A 1 27.21 4.48 -5.73
C MET A 1 26.04 4.38 -4.76
N SER A 2 25.22 5.43 -4.65
CA SER A 2 24.01 5.36 -3.82
C SER A 2 23.00 4.49 -4.56
N VAL A 3 22.75 3.27 -4.07
CA VAL A 3 21.60 2.50 -4.52
C VAL A 3 20.38 3.25 -4.03
N ASN A 4 19.68 3.92 -4.93
CA ASN A 4 18.44 4.62 -4.61
C ASN A 4 17.35 3.54 -4.48
N SER A 5 17.37 2.80 -3.37
CA SER A 5 16.50 1.66 -3.12
C SER A 5 15.08 2.17 -2.87
N SER A 6 14.24 2.10 -3.89
CA SER A 6 12.80 2.22 -3.73
C SER A 6 12.25 0.99 -3.02
N TYR A 7 11.27 1.21 -2.15
CA TYR A 7 10.59 0.13 -1.44
C TYR A 7 9.08 0.25 -1.63
N PHE A 8 8.44 -0.91 -1.70
CA PHE A 8 7.01 -1.03 -1.89
C PHE A 8 6.31 -1.03 -0.53
N ILE A 9 5.24 -0.24 -0.42
CA ILE A 9 4.44 -0.14 0.80
C ILE A 9 3.14 -0.92 0.65
N ASP A 10 2.85 -1.74 1.66
CA ASP A 10 1.60 -2.46 1.83
C ASP A 10 0.54 -1.60 2.55
N SER A 11 -0.74 -1.97 2.41
CA SER A 11 -1.88 -1.25 2.98
C SER A 11 -1.82 -1.18 4.50
N ASN A 12 -1.26 -2.20 5.15
CA ASN A 12 -1.09 -2.24 6.60
C ASN A 12 -0.21 -1.10 7.13
N ILE A 13 0.86 -0.71 6.43
CA ILE A 13 1.71 0.39 6.86
C ILE A 13 0.95 1.71 6.83
N LEU A 14 0.08 1.91 5.83
CA LEU A 14 -0.80 3.07 5.78
C LEU A 14 -1.80 3.06 6.95
N LEU A 15 -2.43 1.91 7.24
CA LEU A 15 -3.35 1.78 8.36
C LEU A 15 -2.68 2.04 9.71
N TYR A 16 -1.45 1.55 9.90
CA TYR A 16 -0.69 1.80 11.12
C TYR A 16 -0.34 3.28 11.29
N SER A 17 -0.08 4.01 10.20
CA SER A 17 0.25 5.45 10.25
C SER A 17 -0.88 6.33 10.82
N ILE A 18 -2.12 5.83 10.81
CA ILE A 18 -3.32 6.48 11.35
C ILE A 18 -3.96 5.71 12.52
N GLY A 19 -3.40 4.56 12.91
CA GLY A 19 -3.93 3.71 13.97
C GLY A 19 -3.61 4.22 15.38
N ASP A 20 -4.03 3.43 16.37
CA ASP A 20 -3.92 3.77 17.80
C ASP A 20 -2.66 3.23 18.48
N ASP A 21 -1.97 2.25 17.87
CA ASP A 21 -0.70 1.72 18.39
C ASP A 21 0.41 2.75 18.16
N PRO A 22 0.93 3.41 19.22
CA PRO A 22 1.86 4.52 19.06
C PRO A 22 3.20 4.08 18.47
N TYR A 23 3.65 2.86 18.77
CA TYR A 23 4.92 2.33 18.28
C TYR A 23 4.84 2.03 16.77
N LYS A 24 3.80 1.30 16.34
CA LYS A 24 3.58 1.03 14.92
C LYS A 24 3.33 2.31 14.14
N LYS A 25 2.56 3.25 14.70
CA LYS A 25 2.26 4.54 14.09
C LYS A 25 3.53 5.34 13.83
N GLN A 26 4.40 5.48 14.83
CA GLN A 26 5.65 6.23 14.69
C GLN A 26 6.54 5.63 13.59
N ILE A 27 6.71 4.31 13.59
CA ILE A 27 7.54 3.63 12.58
C ILE A 27 6.94 3.80 11.18
N SER A 28 5.64 3.56 11.03
CA SER A 28 4.96 3.69 9.74
C SER A 28 5.02 5.12 9.20
N GLN A 29 4.81 6.14 10.04
CA GLN A 29 4.96 7.53 9.63
C GLN A 29 6.40 7.85 9.22
N SER A 30 7.41 7.28 9.90
CA SER A 30 8.81 7.44 9.51
C SER A 30 9.11 6.80 8.15
N LEU A 31 8.52 5.64 7.86
CA LEU A 31 8.66 4.97 6.56
C LEU A 31 7.99 5.77 5.43
N LEU A 32 6.89 6.45 5.70
CA LEU A 32 6.16 7.23 4.69
C LEU A 32 6.81 8.59 4.37
N LYS A 33 7.75 9.07 5.20
CA LYS A 33 8.45 10.34 4.97
C LYS A 33 9.57 10.28 3.92
N ASN A 34 9.97 9.09 3.46
CA ASN A 34 11.04 9.00 2.45
C ASN A 34 10.51 9.14 1.02
N ILE A 35 11.28 9.81 0.17
CA ILE A 35 10.95 10.14 -1.21
C ILE A 35 10.88 8.94 -2.18
N ASN A 36 11.27 7.74 -1.74
CA ASN A 36 11.40 6.55 -2.58
C ASN A 36 10.29 5.51 -2.37
N VAL A 37 9.17 5.93 -1.79
CA VAL A 37 8.01 5.07 -1.55
C VAL A 37 7.28 4.78 -2.87
N VAL A 38 7.04 3.50 -3.12
CA VAL A 38 6.23 3.00 -4.22
C VAL A 38 4.98 2.32 -3.65
N ILE A 39 3.83 2.59 -4.26
CA ILE A 39 2.54 2.00 -3.87
C ILE A 39 1.77 1.60 -5.12
N SER A 40 0.89 0.59 -5.04
CA SER A 40 0.02 0.24 -6.16
C SER A 40 -1.41 0.77 -5.98
N THR A 41 -2.15 0.90 -7.08
CA THR A 41 -3.58 1.22 -7.05
C THR A 41 -4.40 0.20 -6.26
N GLN A 42 -4.00 -1.07 -6.25
CA GLN A 42 -4.63 -2.09 -5.40
C GLN A 42 -4.45 -1.79 -3.92
N VAL A 43 -3.23 -1.43 -3.48
CA VAL A 43 -2.96 -1.08 -2.08
C VAL A 43 -3.76 0.15 -1.64
N LEU A 44 -3.85 1.18 -2.50
CA LEU A 44 -4.67 2.37 -2.24
C LEU A 44 -6.14 1.99 -2.07
N ASN A 45 -6.68 1.16 -2.97
CA ASN A 45 -8.07 0.71 -2.91
C ASN A 45 -8.35 -0.08 -1.62
N GLU A 46 -7.44 -0.95 -1.19
CA GLU A 46 -7.58 -1.70 0.07
C GLU A 46 -7.59 -0.75 1.27
N PHE A 47 -6.63 0.18 1.34
CA PHE A 47 -6.54 1.16 2.41
C PHE A 47 -7.80 2.04 2.48
N PHE A 48 -8.19 2.65 1.36
CA PHE A 48 -9.35 3.54 1.28
C PHE A 48 -10.66 2.83 1.64
N ASN A 49 -10.85 1.60 1.17
CA ASN A 49 -12.00 0.80 1.57
C ASN A 49 -12.04 0.53 3.07
N VAL A 50 -10.91 0.27 3.71
CA VAL A 50 -10.85 0.03 5.15
C VAL A 50 -11.18 1.29 5.94
N VAL A 51 -10.54 2.43 5.63
CA VAL A 51 -10.77 3.67 6.38
C VAL A 51 -12.18 4.22 6.18
N PHE A 52 -12.73 4.08 4.97
CA PHE A 52 -14.09 4.49 4.67
C PHE A 52 -15.12 3.61 5.41
N LYS A 53 -14.98 2.27 5.38
CA LYS A 53 -15.87 1.35 6.12
C LYS A 53 -15.82 1.57 7.63
N LYS A 54 -14.66 1.95 8.16
CA LYS A 54 -14.48 2.29 9.58
C LYS A 54 -14.96 3.71 9.94
N LYS A 55 -15.48 4.48 8.97
CA LYS A 55 -15.92 5.87 9.16
C LYS A 55 -14.84 6.77 9.75
N LEU A 56 -13.58 6.52 9.40
CA LEU A 56 -12.44 7.32 9.84
C LEU A 56 -12.24 8.58 8.99
N ILE A 57 -12.93 8.65 7.86
CA ILE A 57 -12.79 9.70 6.85
C ILE A 57 -14.13 9.91 6.14
N THR A 58 -14.39 11.15 5.74
CA THR A 58 -15.54 11.53 4.90
C THR A 58 -15.27 11.27 3.41
N PRO A 59 -16.30 11.26 2.55
CA PRO A 59 -16.11 11.14 1.10
C PRO A 59 -15.19 12.21 0.50
N ASP A 60 -15.29 13.45 0.96
CA ASP A 60 -14.47 14.56 0.46
C ASP A 60 -13.00 14.41 0.87
N GLU A 61 -12.75 14.07 2.14
CA GLU A 61 -11.40 13.78 2.64
C GLU A 61 -10.79 12.55 1.96
N LEU A 62 -11.61 11.55 1.60
CA LEU A 62 -11.17 10.38 0.83
C LEU A 62 -10.64 10.78 -0.54
N PHE A 63 -11.40 11.62 -1.25
CA PHE A 63 -11.01 12.14 -2.57
C PHE A 63 -9.72 12.96 -2.49
N LEU A 64 -9.65 13.90 -1.55
CA LEU A 64 -8.45 14.73 -1.33
C LEU A 64 -7.22 13.88 -0.96
N SER A 65 -7.42 12.85 -0.14
CA SER A 65 -6.34 11.91 0.20
C SER A 65 -5.85 11.17 -1.03
N ALA A 66 -6.73 10.65 -1.89
CA ALA A 66 -6.32 9.95 -3.11
C ALA A 66 -5.50 10.85 -4.07
N GLN A 67 -5.86 12.13 -4.17
CA GLN A 67 -5.06 13.11 -4.91
C GLN A 67 -3.67 13.28 -4.27
N GLY A 68 -3.61 13.55 -2.96
CA GLY A 68 -2.34 13.76 -2.25
C GLY A 68 -1.40 12.55 -2.33
N PHE A 69 -1.92 11.32 -2.28
CA PHE A 69 -1.11 10.11 -2.46
C PHE A 69 -0.45 10.05 -3.85
N SER A 70 -1.15 10.49 -4.89
CA SER A 70 -0.65 10.48 -6.27
C SER A 70 0.40 11.56 -6.53
N GLU A 71 0.38 12.64 -5.74
CA GLU A 71 1.36 13.72 -5.79
C GLU A 71 2.64 13.40 -5.01
N VAL A 72 2.50 12.71 -3.87
CA VAL A 72 3.61 12.44 -2.95
C VAL A 72 4.34 11.13 -3.27
N PHE A 73 3.62 10.09 -3.70
CA PHE A 73 4.17 8.75 -3.91
C PHE A 73 4.21 8.36 -5.37
N LYS A 74 5.14 7.47 -5.72
CA LYS A 74 5.10 6.78 -7.01
C LYS A 74 3.98 5.73 -6.96
N VAL A 75 2.83 6.06 -7.54
CA VAL A 75 1.71 5.14 -7.69
C VAL A 75 1.87 4.31 -8.95
N MET A 76 1.74 2.99 -8.83
CA MET A 76 1.80 2.03 -9.92
C MET A 76 0.42 1.41 -10.19
N ASP A 77 0.05 1.39 -11.46
CA ASP A 77 -1.15 0.69 -11.89
C ASP A 77 -0.95 -0.84 -11.89
N ILE A 78 -2.00 -1.56 -11.50
CA ILE A 78 -2.04 -3.02 -11.59
C ILE A 78 -2.67 -3.41 -12.94
N SER A 79 -1.86 -4.02 -13.81
CA SER A 79 -2.31 -4.58 -15.09
C SER A 79 -2.86 -6.00 -14.94
N SER A 80 -3.63 -6.45 -15.92
CA SER A 80 -4.11 -7.84 -15.99
C SER A 80 -2.96 -8.86 -15.95
N ASP A 81 -1.84 -8.57 -16.61
CA ASP A 81 -0.68 -9.46 -16.66
C ASP A 81 -0.02 -9.60 -15.29
N LEU A 82 0.07 -8.51 -14.52
CA LEU A 82 0.56 -8.56 -13.13
C LEU A 82 -0.34 -9.45 -12.26
N VAL A 83 -1.66 -9.37 -12.43
CA VAL A 83 -2.61 -10.21 -11.70
C VAL A 83 -2.43 -11.69 -12.07
N ILE A 84 -2.34 -12.01 -13.36
CA ILE A 84 -2.12 -13.39 -13.84
C ILE A 84 -0.80 -13.94 -13.29
N ASN A 85 0.27 -13.14 -13.32
CA ASN A 85 1.57 -13.53 -12.77
C ASN A 85 1.51 -13.77 -11.26
N ALA A 86 0.83 -12.93 -10.50
CA ALA A 86 0.64 -13.13 -9.06
C ALA A 86 -0.10 -14.44 -8.75
N LEU A 87 -1.13 -14.77 -9.55
CA LEU A 87 -1.86 -16.04 -9.42
C LEU A 87 -0.99 -17.24 -9.78
N ASN A 88 -0.12 -17.13 -10.78
CA ASN A 88 0.84 -18.18 -11.14
C ASN A 88 1.86 -18.43 -10.03
N ILE A 89 2.37 -17.38 -9.37
CA ILE A 89 3.23 -17.51 -8.18
C ILE A 89 2.48 -18.27 -7.09
N LYS A 90 1.24 -17.87 -6.78
CA LYS A 90 0.41 -18.54 -5.77
C LYS A 90 0.19 -20.01 -6.08
N LYS A 91 -0.14 -20.35 -7.34
CA LYS A 91 -0.30 -21.74 -7.79
C LYS A 91 0.98 -22.56 -7.58
N SER A 92 2.13 -21.99 -7.90
CA SER A 92 3.44 -22.66 -7.78
C SER A 92 3.82 -22.93 -6.33
N LEU A 93 3.58 -21.97 -5.42
CA LEU A 93 3.79 -22.19 -3.99
C LEU A 93 2.85 -23.26 -3.42
N SER A 94 1.58 -23.25 -3.80
CA SER A 94 0.62 -24.28 -3.33
C SER A 94 1.05 -25.69 -3.77
N ALA A 95 1.56 -25.84 -4.99
CA ALA A 95 2.07 -27.12 -5.48
C ALA A 95 3.32 -27.57 -4.71
N PHE A 96 4.21 -26.65 -4.35
CA PHE A 96 5.40 -26.95 -3.54
C PHE A 96 5.05 -27.35 -2.09
N LEU A 97 4.01 -26.77 -1.50
CA LEU A 97 3.62 -27.07 -0.10
C LEU A 97 2.79 -28.36 0.05
N LEU A 98 2.22 -28.87 -1.04
CA LEU A 98 1.35 -30.05 -1.06
C LEU A 98 1.99 -31.27 -1.73
N GLY A 99 3.18 -31.13 -2.30
CA GLY A 99 4.01 -32.22 -2.83
C GLY A 99 5.10 -32.59 -1.83
#